data_AF-A0A2D5MSP1-F1
#
_entry.id   AF-A0A2D5MSP1-F1
#
_cell.length_a   1.000
_cell.length_b   1.000
_cell.length_c   1.000
_cell.angle_alpha   90.00
_cell.angle_beta   90.00
_cell.angle_gamma   90.00
#
_symmetry.space_group_name_H-M   'P 1'
#
loop_
_entity.id
_entity.type
_entity.pdbx_description
1 polymer ?
#
loop_
_entity_poly.entity_id
_entity_poly.type
_entity_poly.pdbx_seq_one_letter_code
_entity_poly.pdbx_strand_id
1 'polypeptide(L)' 'MPYPGEKDYSTIDESYKKASWVKARQIRNALLQETDYLALSDNTMSADMTTYRQNLRDLPATYPNIDDIVWPTKP' A
#
# COMPACT_ATOMS: atom_id res chain seq x y z
N MET A 1 16.68 17.70 34.26
CA MET A 1 15.29 17.89 34.74
C MET A 1 14.43 18.25 33.53
N PRO A 2 13.51 17.39 33.07
CA PRO A 2 12.58 17.73 32.00
C PRO A 2 11.40 18.55 32.56
N TYR A 3 10.87 19.48 31.79
CA TYR A 3 9.79 20.40 32.21
C TYR A 3 8.41 19.72 32.15
N PRO A 4 7.48 20.05 33.07
CA PRO A 4 6.18 19.39 33.17
C PRO A 4 5.23 19.98 32.12
N GLY A 5 5.15 19.38 30.93
CA GLY A 5 4.20 19.82 29.90
C GLY A 5 4.47 19.40 28.46
N GLU A 6 5.60 18.76 28.15
CA GLU A 6 5.80 18.17 26.84
C GLU A 6 4.94 16.90 26.72
N LYS A 7 3.77 17.03 26.10
CA LYS A 7 3.04 15.88 25.58
C LYS A 7 3.98 15.16 24.63
N ASP A 8 4.23 13.88 24.88
CA ASP A 8 5.12 13.07 24.06
C ASP A 8 4.41 12.75 22.73
N TYR A 9 4.52 13.67 21.76
CA TYR A 9 3.87 13.57 20.45
C TYR A 9 4.49 12.47 19.56
N SER A 10 5.55 11.80 20.01
CA SER A 10 6.23 10.71 19.30
C SER A 10 5.32 9.50 19.03
N THR A 11 4.40 9.21 19.96
CA THR A 11 3.51 8.03 19.85
C THR A 11 2.42 8.22 18.80
N ILE A 12 2.02 9.47 18.53
CA ILE A 12 0.94 9.77 17.60
C ILE A 12 1.43 9.59 16.15
N ASP A 13 2.66 10.00 15.85
CA ASP A 13 3.30 9.84 14.53
C ASP A 13 3.38 8.36 14.11
N GLU A 14 3.84 7.48 15.01
CA GLU A 14 3.84 6.04 14.75
C GLU A 14 2.43 5.45 14.56
N SER A 15 1.45 5.96 15.30
CA SER A 15 0.04 5.57 15.16
C SER A 15 -0.54 6.00 13.81
N TYR A 16 -0.25 7.24 13.38
CA TYR A 16 -0.62 7.75 12.07
C TYR A 16 0.03 6.91 10.96
N LYS A 17 1.32 6.59 11.09
CA LYS A 17 2.02 5.73 10.14
C LYS A 17 1.35 4.34 10.04
N LYS A 18 1.04 3.71 11.17
CA LYS A 18 0.31 2.42 11.20
C LYS A 18 -1.07 2.52 10.55
N ALA A 19 -1.85 3.55 10.88
CA ALA A 19 -3.19 3.76 10.32
C ALA A 19 -3.14 4.00 8.80
N SER A 20 -2.15 4.73 8.31
CA SER A 20 -1.97 4.92 6.88
C SER A 20 -1.60 3.60 6.20
N TRP A 21 -0.68 2.79 6.74
CA TRP A 21 -0.34 1.49 6.15
C TRP A 21 -1.55 0.54 6.04
N VAL A 22 -2.49 0.61 6.99
CA VAL A 22 -3.76 -0.10 6.90
C VAL A 22 -4.55 0.32 5.67
N LYS A 23 -4.63 1.63 5.37
CA LYS A 23 -5.29 2.15 4.17
C LYS A 23 -4.59 1.71 2.88
N ALA A 24 -3.27 1.79 2.77
CA ALA A 24 -2.57 1.28 1.58
C ALA A 24 -2.84 -0.21 1.35
N ARG A 25 -2.86 -1.01 2.43
CA ARG A 25 -3.18 -2.43 2.30
C ARG A 25 -4.59 -2.66 1.76
N GLN A 26 -5.56 -1.84 2.18
CA GLN A 26 -6.93 -1.88 1.65
C GLN A 26 -6.98 -1.51 0.18
N ILE A 27 -6.32 -0.41 -0.22
CA ILE A 27 -6.26 0.05 -1.63
C ILE A 27 -5.60 -1.04 -2.50
N ARG A 28 -4.46 -1.56 -2.09
CA ARG A 28 -3.77 -2.65 -2.79
C ARG A 28 -4.66 -3.87 -2.95
N ASN A 29 -5.36 -4.27 -1.88
CA ASN A 29 -6.27 -5.41 -1.94
C ASN A 29 -7.45 -5.15 -2.90
N ALA A 30 -8.01 -3.94 -2.91
CA ALA A 30 -9.06 -3.56 -3.85
C ALA A 30 -8.58 -3.63 -5.32
N LEU A 31 -7.41 -3.07 -5.63
CA LEU A 31 -6.81 -3.12 -6.98
C LEU A 31 -6.47 -4.55 -7.44
N LEU A 32 -6.01 -5.41 -6.51
CA LEU A 32 -5.79 -6.83 -6.78
C LEU A 32 -7.12 -7.57 -6.99
N GLN A 33 -8.16 -7.23 -6.23
CA GLN A 33 -9.48 -7.83 -6.35
C GLN A 33 -10.15 -7.45 -7.68
N GLU A 34 -10.01 -6.20 -8.12
CA GLU A 34 -10.45 -5.74 -9.43
C GLU A 34 -9.74 -6.42 -10.60
N THR A 35 -8.65 -7.14 -10.37
CA THR A 35 -7.95 -7.90 -11.42
C THR A 35 -8.00 -9.40 -11.15
N ASP A 36 -8.70 -9.83 -10.10
CA ASP A 36 -8.76 -11.24 -9.69
C ASP A 36 -9.57 -12.07 -10.69
N TYR A 37 -10.54 -11.47 -11.36
CA TYR A 37 -11.30 -12.12 -12.43
C TYR A 37 -10.43 -12.48 -13.66
N LEU A 38 -9.28 -11.83 -13.86
CA LEU A 38 -8.34 -12.15 -14.94
C LEU A 38 -7.50 -13.40 -14.63
N ALA A 39 -7.51 -13.88 -13.38
CA ALA A 39 -6.85 -15.11 -12.99
C ALA A 39 -7.72 -16.37 -13.19
N LEU A 40 -8.92 -16.22 -13.75
CA LEU A 40 -9.76 -17.35 -14.14
C LEU A 40 -9.11 -18.13 -15.28
N SER A 41 -9.26 -19.45 -15.29
CA SER A 41 -8.68 -20.35 -16.30
C SER A 41 -9.11 -20.04 -17.74
N ASP A 42 -10.18 -19.27 -17.91
CA ASP A 42 -10.73 -18.86 -19.20
C ASP A 42 -10.04 -17.60 -19.78
N ASN A 43 -9.17 -16.94 -19.01
CA ASN A 43 -8.49 -15.74 -19.44
C ASN A 43 -6.97 -15.88 -19.28
N THR A 44 -6.24 -15.60 -20.36
CA THR A 44 -4.77 -15.61 -20.30
C THR A 44 -4.33 -14.26 -19.75
N MET A 45 -3.91 -14.23 -18.47
CA MET A 45 -3.39 -13.01 -17.85
C MET A 45 -2.22 -12.47 -18.67
N SER A 46 -2.34 -11.25 -19.21
CA SER A 46 -1.25 -10.59 -19.95
C SER A 46 -0.04 -10.36 -19.04
N ALA A 47 1.18 -10.40 -19.60
CA ALA A 47 2.42 -10.15 -18.89
C ALA A 47 2.42 -8.77 -18.18
N ASP A 48 1.73 -7.80 -18.76
CA ASP A 48 1.57 -6.46 -18.18
C ASP A 48 0.72 -6.48 -16.91
N MET A 49 -0.31 -7.33 -16.86
CA MET A 49 -1.17 -7.48 -15.67
C MET A 49 -0.46 -8.23 -14.53
N THR A 50 0.36 -9.23 -14.85
CA THR A 50 1.23 -9.88 -13.85
C THR A 50 2.24 -8.89 -13.28
N THR A 51 2.85 -8.06 -14.13
CA THR A 51 3.78 -7.00 -13.72
C THR A 51 3.08 -5.94 -12.87
N TYR A 52 1.88 -5.52 -13.26
CA TYR A 52 1.05 -4.59 -12.48
C TYR A 52 0.76 -5.13 -11.07
N ARG A 53 0.32 -6.39 -10.93
CA ARG A 53 0.04 -7.02 -9.64
C ARG A 53 1.29 -7.18 -8.79
N GLN A 54 2.45 -7.43 -9.40
CA GLN A 54 3.73 -7.51 -8.71
C GLN A 54 4.17 -6.13 -8.18
N ASN A 55 4.11 -5.11 -9.03
CA ASN A 55 4.42 -3.73 -8.64
C ASN A 55 3.57 -3.28 -7.44
N LEU A 56 2.26 -3.58 -7.43
CA LEU A 56 1.37 -3.30 -6.29
C LEU A 56 1.79 -3.97 -4.98
N ARG A 57 2.41 -5.15 -5.04
CA ARG A 57 2.88 -5.89 -3.86
C ARG A 57 4.21 -5.38 -3.35
N ASP A 58 5.05 -4.85 -4.23
CA ASP A 58 6.39 -4.34 -3.91
C ASP A 58 6.38 -2.90 -3.37
N LEU A 59 5.31 -2.12 -3.62
CA LEU A 59 5.12 -0.77 -3.05
C LEU A 59 5.52 -0.60 -1.57
N PRO A 60 5.08 -1.43 -0.61
CA PRO A 60 5.45 -1.30 0.80
C PRO A 60 6.95 -1.54 1.09
N ALA A 61 7.66 -2.25 0.22
CA ALA A 61 9.10 -2.46 0.36
C ALA A 61 9.92 -1.36 -0.34
N THR A 62 9.37 -0.75 -1.39
CA THR A 62 10.04 0.31 -2.16
C THR A 62 9.96 1.67 -1.47
N TYR A 63 8.84 1.98 -0.82
CA TYR A 63 8.60 3.30 -0.24
C TYR A 63 8.62 3.28 1.30
N PRO A 64 9.47 4.09 1.96
CA PRO A 64 9.52 4.18 3.42
C PRO A 64 8.31 4.90 4.01
N ASN A 65 7.60 5.68 3.19
CA ASN A 65 6.42 6.46 3.51
C ASN A 65 5.31 6.20 2.49
N ILE A 66 4.09 6.24 2.98
CA ILE A 66 2.89 5.94 2.20
C ILE A 66 2.42 7.10 1.31
N ASP A 67 2.72 8.33 1.71
CA ASP A 67 2.33 9.53 0.98
C ASP A 67 3.11 9.67 -0.34
N ASP A 68 4.27 9.01 -0.42
CA ASP A 68 5.11 8.94 -1.61
C ASP A 68 4.78 7.74 -2.52
N ILE A 69 3.82 6.88 -2.13
CA ILE A 69 3.46 5.70 -2.92
C ILE A 69 2.77 6.13 -4.22
N VAL A 70 3.43 5.87 -5.34
CA VAL A 70 2.84 6.01 -6.67
C VAL A 70 2.16 4.69 -7.04
N TRP A 71 0.84 4.73 -7.18
CA TRP A 71 0.06 3.57 -7.62
C TRP A 71 0.21 3.37 -9.12
N PRO A 72 0.58 2.17 -9.60
CA PRO A 72 0.61 1.89 -11.03
C PRO A 72 -0.81 2.02 -11.61
N THR A 73 -0.91 2.40 -12.89
CA THR A 73 -2.17 2.41 -13.63
C THR A 73 -2.42 1.07 -14.30
N LYS A 74 -3.68 0.63 -14.33
CA LYS A 74 -4.09 -0.61 -14.99
C LYS A 74 -3.84 -0.50 -16.51
N PRO A 75 -3.18 -1.50 -17.15
CA PRO A 75 -3.05 -1.57 -18.61
C PRO A 75 -4.38 -1.96 -19.28
#